data_AF-A0A315ZYF8-F1
#
_entry.id   AF-A0A315ZYF8-F1
#
_cell.length_a   1.000
_cell.length_b   1.000
_cell.length_c   1.000
_cell.angle_alpha   90.00
_cell.angle_beta   90.00
_cell.angle_gamma   90.00
#
_symmetry.space_group_name_H-M   'P 1'
#
loop_
_entity.id
_entity.type
_entity.pdbx_description
1 polymer ?
#
loop_
_entity_poly.entity_id
_entity_poly.type
_entity_poly.pdbx_seq_one_letter_code
_entity_poly.pdbx_strand_id
1 'polypeptide(L)' 'MNKTKLGTNLANRRRELGLKQEEVANKINVSSKTISKWERGVSSPDISFWKGLADVLKIDLYEFVGYGEEKKYSQQCP' A
#
# COMPACT_ATOMS: atom_id res chain seq x y z
N MET A 1 -14.90 -13.70 -2.42
CA MET A 1 -13.68 -12.96 -2.83
C MET A 1 -13.00 -12.47 -1.56
N ASN A 2 -11.87 -13.05 -1.18
CA ASN A 2 -11.15 -12.65 0.04
C ASN A 2 -10.09 -11.62 -0.34
N LYS A 3 -10.48 -10.34 -0.44
CA LYS A 3 -9.51 -9.25 -0.60
C LYS A 3 -8.67 -9.18 0.67
N THR A 4 -7.35 -9.17 0.54
CA THR A 4 -6.46 -8.93 1.69
C THR A 4 -6.61 -7.48 2.16
N LYS A 5 -6.42 -7.23 3.46
CA LYS A 5 -6.46 -5.87 4.05
C LYS A 5 -5.52 -4.92 3.28
N LEU A 6 -4.30 -5.40 2.98
CA LEU A 6 -3.32 -4.69 2.15
C LEU A 6 -3.83 -4.37 0.74
N GLY A 7 -4.38 -5.35 0.03
CA GLY A 7 -4.90 -5.14 -1.33
C GLY A 7 -6.02 -4.11 -1.37
N THR A 8 -6.91 -4.14 -0.38
CA THR A 8 -7.99 -3.17 -0.23
C THR A 8 -7.46 -1.76 0.09
N ASN A 9 -6.52 -1.65 1.02
CA ASN A 9 -5.88 -0.38 1.40
C ASN A 9 -5.14 0.25 0.21
N LEU A 10 -4.34 -0.53 -0.51
CA LEU A 10 -3.66 -0.11 -1.73
C LEU A 10 -4.66 0.48 -2.74
N ALA A 11 -5.74 -0.26 -3.01
CA ALA A 11 -6.72 0.12 -4.01
C ALA A 11 -7.49 1.39 -3.58
N ASN A 12 -7.85 1.51 -2.30
CA ASN A 12 -8.57 2.67 -1.78
C ASN A 12 -7.69 3.91 -1.81
N ARG A 13 -6.47 3.82 -1.25
CA ARG A 13 -5.54 4.95 -1.20
C ARG A 13 -5.15 5.45 -2.59
N ARG A 14 -4.93 4.53 -3.54
CA ARG A 14 -4.68 4.89 -4.94
C ARG A 14 -5.84 5.71 -5.52
N ARG A 15 -7.09 5.30 -5.27
CA ARG A 15 -8.29 5.99 -5.76
C ARG A 15 -8.48 7.35 -5.11
N GLU A 16 -8.20 7.49 -3.82
CA GLU A 16 -8.21 8.79 -3.11
C GLU A 16 -7.23 9.79 -3.73
N LEU A 17 -6.08 9.31 -4.20
CA LEU A 17 -5.08 10.12 -4.90
C LEU A 17 -5.39 10.33 -6.40
N GLY A 18 -6.50 9.78 -6.91
CA GLY A 18 -6.87 9.89 -8.33
C GLY A 18 -5.95 9.14 -9.30
N LEU A 19 -5.10 8.25 -8.80
CA LEU A 19 -4.09 7.55 -9.60
C LEU A 19 -4.68 6.34 -10.33
N LYS A 20 -4.27 6.11 -11.58
CA LYS A 20 -4.49 4.87 -12.32
C LYS A 20 -3.54 3.78 -11.85
N GLN A 21 -3.91 2.51 -12.06
CA GLN A 21 -3.03 1.37 -11.72
C GLN A 21 -1.69 1.44 -12.47
N GLU A 22 -1.69 1.89 -13.72
CA GLU A 22 -0.49 2.10 -14.53
C GLU A 22 0.44 3.16 -13.95
N GLU A 23 -0.09 4.24 -13.41
CA GLU A 23 0.73 5.30 -12.80
C GLU A 23 1.47 4.81 -11.55
N VAL A 24 0.81 3.99 -10.73
CA VAL A 24 1.48 3.33 -9.59
C VAL A 24 2.53 2.34 -10.09
N ALA A 25 2.17 1.54 -11.09
CA ALA A 25 3.04 0.50 -11.63
C ALA A 25 4.34 1.08 -12.21
N ASN A 26 4.24 2.18 -12.98
CA ASN A 26 5.37 2.87 -13.58
C ASN A 26 6.33 3.43 -12.51
N LYS A 27 5.81 3.95 -11.40
CA LYS A 27 6.65 4.52 -10.33
C LYS A 27 7.47 3.48 -9.56
N ILE A 28 7.04 2.22 -9.55
CA ILE A 28 7.73 1.13 -8.86
C ILE A 28 8.25 0.05 -9.82
N ASN A 29 8.30 0.34 -11.12
CA ASN A 29 8.81 -0.54 -12.18
C ASN A 29 8.17 -1.94 -12.21
N VAL A 30 6.85 -2.00 -12.12
CA VAL A 30 6.07 -3.25 -12.31
C VAL A 30 5.01 -3.06 -13.40
N SER A 31 4.33 -4.15 -13.78
CA SER A 31 3.19 -4.07 -14.69
C SER A 31 1.91 -3.61 -13.99
N SER A 32 1.03 -2.92 -14.69
CA SER A 32 -0.32 -2.59 -14.18
C SER A 32 -1.13 -3.84 -13.78
N LYS A 33 -0.90 -4.98 -14.46
CA LYS A 33 -1.47 -6.29 -14.10
C LYS A 33 -1.00 -6.78 -12.73
N THR A 34 0.24 -6.46 -12.34
CA THR A 34 0.77 -6.75 -11.00
C THR A 34 -0.01 -5.97 -9.93
N ILE A 35 -0.21 -4.67 -10.13
CA ILE A 35 -1.03 -3.84 -9.23
C ILE A 35 -2.45 -4.39 -9.11
N SER A 36 -3.08 -4.76 -10.23
CA SER A 36 -4.42 -5.36 -10.24
C SER A 36 -4.51 -6.69 -9.49
N LYS A 37 -3.45 -7.51 -9.50
CA LYS A 37 -3.39 -8.74 -8.70
C LYS A 37 -3.29 -8.43 -7.20
N TRP A 38 -2.44 -7.47 -6.82
CA TRP A 38 -2.29 -7.05 -5.42
C TRP A 38 -3.58 -6.46 -4.86
N GLU A 39 -4.24 -5.56 -5.59
CA GLU A 39 -5.51 -4.95 -5.18
C GLU A 39 -6.65 -5.96 -4.99
N ARG A 40 -6.61 -7.08 -5.72
CA ARG A 40 -7.61 -8.16 -5.63
C ARG A 40 -7.22 -9.26 -4.65
N GLY A 41 -6.04 -9.20 -4.03
CA GLY A 41 -5.53 -10.25 -3.15
C GLY A 41 -5.16 -11.55 -3.87
N VAL A 42 -4.94 -11.51 -5.19
CA VAL A 42 -4.49 -12.67 -5.98
C VAL A 42 -3.03 -13.01 -5.70
N SER A 43 -2.24 -11.98 -5.41
CA SER A 43 -0.85 -12.10 -4.94
C SER A 43 -0.54 -10.92 -4.00
N SER A 44 0.61 -10.94 -3.36
CA SER A 44 1.07 -9.85 -2.48
C SER A 44 2.39 -9.26 -3.00
N PRO A 45 2.68 -7.98 -2.72
CA PRO A 45 3.99 -7.39 -2.99
C PRO A 45 5.05 -7.96 -2.04
N ASP A 46 6.24 -8.21 -2.58
CA ASP A 46 7.44 -8.47 -1.76
C ASP A 46 7.85 -7.21 -0.97
N ILE A 47 8.55 -7.39 0.15
CA ILE A 47 8.97 -6.29 1.05
C ILE A 47 9.78 -5.21 0.33
N SER A 48 10.52 -5.58 -0.72
CA SER A 48 11.26 -4.64 -1.57
C SER A 48 10.38 -3.57 -2.22
N PHE A 49 9.10 -3.86 -2.49
CA PHE A 49 8.16 -2.91 -3.09
C PHE A 49 7.45 -2.03 -2.07
N TRP A 50 7.55 -2.34 -0.78
CA TRP A 50 6.72 -1.70 0.23
C TRP A 50 7.05 -0.23 0.42
N LYS A 51 8.34 0.12 0.43
CA LYS A 51 8.78 1.52 0.50
C LYS A 51 8.29 2.31 -0.72
N GLY A 52 8.47 1.76 -1.91
CA GLY A 52 8.00 2.41 -3.15
C GLY A 52 6.48 2.60 -3.17
N LEU A 53 5.72 1.60 -2.69
CA LEU A 53 4.26 1.73 -2.56
C LEU A 53 3.88 2.82 -1.55
N ALA A 54 4.52 2.87 -0.39
CA ALA A 54 4.29 3.91 0.62
C ALA A 54 4.55 5.32 0.05
N ASP A 55 5.67 5.50 -0.64
CA ASP A 55 6.06 6.77 -1.26
C ASP A 55 5.04 7.22 -2.33
N VAL A 56 4.60 6.30 -3.20
CA VAL A 56 3.61 6.58 -4.25
C VAL A 56 2.25 6.93 -3.65
N LEU A 57 1.86 6.23 -2.59
CA LEU A 57 0.57 6.36 -1.92
C LEU A 57 0.55 7.49 -0.88
N LYS A 58 1.67 8.20 -0.70
CA LYS A 58 1.81 9.31 0.27
C LYS A 58 1.24 8.91 1.63
N ILE A 59 1.70 7.77 2.13
CA ILE A 59 1.28 7.17 3.39
C ILE A 59 2.53 6.65 4.09
N ASP A 60 2.53 6.67 5.42
CA ASP A 60 3.60 6.07 6.18
C ASP A 60 3.61 4.54 5.97
N LEU A 61 4.80 3.94 5.96
CA LEU A 61 4.95 2.51 5.72
C LEU A 61 4.26 1.67 6.82
N TYR A 62 4.33 2.08 8.08
CA TYR A 62 3.67 1.37 9.19
C TYR A 62 2.16 1.43 9.09
N GLU A 63 1.63 2.57 8.61
CA GLU A 63 0.21 2.76 8.32
C GLU A 63 -0.24 1.90 7.12
N PHE A 64 0.56 1.85 6.04
CA PHE A 64 0.27 1.06 4.84
C PHE A 64 0.16 -0.44 5.12
N VAL A 65 1.08 -0.97 5.93
CA VAL A 65 1.14 -2.40 6.25
C VAL A 65 0.12 -2.79 7.33
N GLY A 66 -0.48 -1.81 8.01
CA GLY A 66 -1.44 -2.06 9.08
C GLY A 66 -0.79 -2.51 10.39
N TYR A 67 0.51 -2.30 10.57
CA TYR A 67 1.16 -2.38 11.89
C TYR A 67 0.75 -1.21 12.81
N GLY A 68 -0.04 -0.27 12.30
CA GLY A 68 -0.63 0.85 13.05
C GLY A 68 -1.91 0.54 13.82
N GLU A 69 -2.38 -0.71 13.85
CA GLU A 69 -3.36 -1.11 14.88
C GLU A 69 -2.59 -1.49 16.15
N GLU A 70 -2.64 -0.58 17.13
CA GLU A 70 -1.91 -0.56 18.41
C GLU A 70 -0.44 -0.15 18.34
N LYS A 71 -0.16 1.15 18.41
CA LYS A 71 0.30 1.81 19.66
C LYS A 71 -0.01 3.31 19.60
N LYS A 72 -0.82 3.79 20.55
CA LYS A 72 -0.60 5.14 21.08
C LYS A 72 0.81 5.11 21.67
N TYR A 73 1.82 5.54 20.91
CA TYR A 73 3.02 6.05 21.55
C TYR A 73 2.56 7.32 22.26
N SER A 74 2.17 7.16 23.52
CA SER A 74 2.19 8.25 24.48
C SER A 74 3.49 8.98 24.26
N GLN A 75 3.38 10.24 23.83
CA GLN A 75 4.40 11.22 24.12
C GLN A 75 4.73 11.07 25.61
N GLN A 76 5.88 10.54 25.93
CA GLN A 76 6.70 11.01 27.03
C GLN A 76 8.07 10.37 26.90
N CYS A 77 9.07 11.20 26.61
CA CYS A 77 10.41 11.03 27.15
C CYS A 77 10.94 12.45 27.44
N PRO A 78 11.79 12.57 28.48
CA PRO A 78 11.81 13.66 29.46
C PRO A 78 12.23 15.04 28.94
#